data_AF-N1WPC0-F1
#
_entry.id   AF-N1WPC0-F1
#
_cell.length_a   1.000
_cell.length_b   1.000
_cell.length_c   1.000
_cell.angle_alpha   90.00
_cell.angle_beta   90.00
_cell.angle_gamma   90.00
#
_symmetry.space_group_name_H-M   'P 1'
#
loop_
_entity.id
_entity.type
_entity.pdbx_description
1 polymer ?
#
loop_
_entity_poly.entity_id
_entity_poly.type
_entity_poly.pdbx_seq_one_letter_code
_entity_poly.pdbx_strand_id
1 'polypeptide(L)'
;MKINLKQNTKAFLVLCGILMLNCGFALTPRITTRLPPKTETEVLRFNLLYGTLQNLIGLNLGIVNTVENRMIGSQVGIVNLSNRDTYGAQVSIYNSSKDLMIGGQVGVVNASEGNTYGTQVSIYNSSRDRMVGAQVGLVNTSEGSTYGAQIALINSAKDKGAGIQAGLVNYSVGDSKGLQAGLVNIGQQRSGFDLTIGAGNFQTKGLMIGALNSGSEGVNVGIMNEKGSGFNLGALNIQGNGINIGVLNGGTGIHIGLINASGEEDTDEPTLEFGLLNFCGKGLFPVMIGFNYCK
;
A
#
# COMPACT_ATOMS: atom_id res chain seq x y z
N MET A 1 22.74 -0.46 -3.79
CA MET A 1 22.03 -0.56 -5.08
C MET A 1 21.00 0.57 -5.15
N LYS A 2 21.30 1.68 -5.83
CA LYS A 2 20.38 2.83 -5.97
C LYS A 2 19.34 2.50 -7.04
N ILE A 3 18.13 2.15 -6.64
CA ILE A 3 17.00 1.97 -7.57
C ILE A 3 16.43 3.36 -7.84
N ASN A 4 16.77 3.87 -9.02
CA ASN A 4 16.35 5.16 -9.53
C ASN A 4 14.98 4.98 -10.21
N LEU A 5 13.89 5.32 -9.52
CA LEU A 5 12.52 5.19 -10.02
C LEU A 5 12.20 6.35 -10.97
N LYS A 6 12.80 6.34 -12.16
CA LYS A 6 12.55 7.34 -13.21
C LYS A 6 12.18 6.63 -14.51
N GLN A 7 10.98 6.05 -14.57
CA GLN A 7 10.31 5.51 -15.77
C GLN A 7 8.85 5.27 -15.37
N ASN A 8 7.88 6.05 -15.86
CA ASN A 8 7.17 5.69 -17.08
C ASN A 8 6.34 6.85 -17.67
N THR A 9 6.98 7.95 -18.06
CA THR A 9 6.37 8.97 -18.93
C THR A 9 6.16 8.46 -20.37
N LYS A 10 6.71 7.29 -20.72
CA LYS A 10 6.63 6.72 -22.08
C LYS A 10 5.36 5.89 -22.34
N ALA A 11 4.72 5.34 -21.29
CA ALA A 11 3.44 4.65 -21.44
C ALA A 11 2.30 5.61 -21.82
N PHE A 12 2.40 6.88 -21.39
CA PHE A 12 1.47 7.95 -21.74
C PHE A 12 1.56 8.38 -23.22
N LEU A 13 2.74 8.24 -23.83
CA LEU A 13 2.99 8.65 -25.22
C LEU A 13 2.50 7.62 -26.25
N VAL A 14 2.47 6.32 -25.89
CA VAL A 14 1.90 5.28 -26.76
C VAL A 14 0.37 5.34 -26.77
N LEU A 15 -0.26 5.73 -25.66
CA LEU A 15 -1.71 5.97 -25.61
C LEU A 15 -2.12 7.25 -26.37
N CYS A 16 -1.22 8.24 -26.46
CA CYS A 16 -1.44 9.49 -27.21
C CYS A 16 -1.39 9.29 -28.74
N GLY A 17 -0.66 8.27 -29.23
CA GLY A 17 -0.57 7.96 -30.67
C GLY A 17 -1.88 7.45 -31.29
N ILE A 18 -2.77 6.87 -30.49
CA ILE A 18 -4.08 6.36 -30.95
C ILE A 18 -5.16 7.47 -30.96
N LEU A 19 -4.93 8.58 -30.24
CA LEU A 19 -5.86 9.71 -30.13
C LEU A 19 -5.72 10.75 -31.26
N MET A 20 -4.68 10.67 -32.09
CA MET A 20 -4.45 11.63 -33.19
C MET A 20 -5.08 11.23 -34.53
N LEU A 21 -5.81 10.12 -34.59
CA LEU A 21 -6.48 9.67 -35.81
C LEU A 21 -7.98 9.52 -35.58
N ASN A 22 -8.70 10.49 -36.15
CA ASN A 22 -10.10 10.51 -36.57
C ASN A 22 -10.99 11.49 -35.80
N CYS A 23 -11.24 12.63 -36.43
CA CYS A 23 -12.48 13.39 -36.33
C CYS A 23 -13.68 12.45 -36.53
N GLY A 24 -14.19 11.89 -35.43
CA GLY A 24 -15.37 11.05 -35.41
C GLY A 24 -16.63 11.89 -35.28
N PHE A 25 -17.35 12.03 -36.37
CA PHE A 25 -18.72 12.53 -36.45
C PHE A 25 -19.62 12.00 -35.32
N ALA A 26 -20.15 12.90 -34.48
CA ALA A 26 -21.19 12.57 -33.51
C ALA A 26 -22.58 12.62 -34.19
N LEU A 27 -23.00 11.51 -34.82
CA LEU A 27 -24.36 11.33 -35.34
C LEU A 27 -25.26 10.67 -34.28
N THR A 28 -25.83 11.45 -33.37
CA THR A 28 -27.11 11.15 -32.70
C THR A 28 -27.76 12.44 -32.20
N PRO A 29 -29.09 12.57 -32.24
CA PRO A 29 -29.79 13.72 -31.66
C PRO A 29 -29.59 13.74 -30.14
N ARG A 30 -29.12 14.87 -29.61
CA ARG A 30 -29.04 15.16 -28.17
C ARG A 30 -30.45 15.07 -27.56
N ILE A 31 -30.75 14.00 -26.82
CA ILE A 31 -31.90 13.97 -25.90
C ILE A 31 -31.37 14.45 -24.54
N THR A 32 -31.32 15.77 -24.34
CA THR A 32 -30.79 16.41 -23.13
C THR A 32 -31.89 17.22 -22.43
N THR A 33 -32.21 16.91 -21.18
CA THR A 33 -32.97 17.81 -20.30
C THR A 33 -31.97 18.71 -19.56
N ARG A 34 -31.87 19.98 -19.99
CA ARG A 34 -31.01 20.99 -19.38
C ARG A 34 -31.78 21.72 -18.28
N LEU A 35 -31.29 21.65 -17.04
CA LEU A 35 -31.94 22.28 -15.88
C LEU A 35 -30.85 22.73 -14.89
N PRO A 36 -30.70 24.03 -14.52
CA PRO A 36 -31.16 25.28 -15.14
C PRO A 36 -30.30 25.76 -16.35
N PRO A 37 -30.81 26.67 -17.21
CA PRO A 37 -30.13 27.10 -18.45
C PRO A 37 -28.79 27.84 -18.26
N LYS A 38 -28.53 28.37 -17.06
CA LYS A 38 -27.34 29.20 -16.78
C LYS A 38 -26.10 28.42 -16.35
N THR A 39 -26.23 27.13 -16.02
CA THR A 39 -25.15 26.34 -15.39
C THR A 39 -24.62 25.21 -16.27
N GLU A 40 -25.01 25.14 -17.56
CA GLU A 40 -24.63 24.06 -18.48
C GLU A 40 -24.75 22.65 -17.87
N THR A 41 -25.80 22.45 -17.08
CA THR A 41 -26.06 21.22 -16.32
C THR A 41 -26.98 20.29 -17.09
N GLU A 42 -26.55 19.05 -17.31
CA GLU A 42 -27.35 18.00 -17.93
C GLU A 42 -27.75 16.94 -16.89
N VAL A 43 -29.01 16.49 -16.92
CA VAL A 43 -29.55 15.53 -15.94
C VAL A 43 -29.45 14.08 -16.40
N LEU A 44 -29.74 13.84 -17.67
CA LEU A 44 -29.64 12.54 -18.31
C LEU A 44 -28.98 12.74 -19.66
N ARG A 45 -27.92 11.98 -19.94
CA ARG A 45 -27.25 11.99 -21.24
C ARG A 45 -26.99 10.58 -21.72
N PHE A 46 -27.35 10.35 -22.98
CA PHE A 46 -26.89 9.22 -23.78
C PHE A 46 -25.94 9.76 -24.85
N ASN A 47 -24.75 9.17 -24.95
CA ASN A 47 -23.74 9.55 -25.91
C ASN A 47 -23.18 8.30 -26.59
N LEU A 48 -23.32 8.22 -27.92
CA LEU A 48 -22.92 7.00 -28.64
C LEU A 48 -21.40 6.84 -28.78
N LEU A 49 -20.64 7.94 -28.87
CA LEU A 49 -19.19 7.91 -29.16
C LEU A 49 -18.38 8.78 -28.19
N TYR A 50 -18.56 10.11 -28.22
CA TYR A 50 -17.78 11.05 -27.42
C TYR A 50 -18.63 12.21 -26.91
N GLY A 51 -18.52 12.52 -25.62
CA GLY A 51 -19.45 13.42 -24.96
C GLY A 51 -18.83 14.16 -23.79
N THR A 52 -18.49 15.43 -24.03
CA THR A 52 -18.06 16.38 -23.01
C THR A 52 -19.26 17.11 -22.41
N LEU A 53 -19.31 17.18 -21.08
CA LEU A 53 -20.27 17.88 -20.23
C LEU A 53 -19.52 18.90 -19.39
N GLN A 54 -20.07 20.10 -19.16
CA GLN A 54 -19.53 20.96 -18.10
C GLN A 54 -19.92 20.41 -16.73
N ASN A 55 -21.23 20.26 -16.48
CA ASN A 55 -21.76 19.75 -15.24
C ASN A 55 -22.76 18.62 -15.50
N LEU A 56 -22.71 17.56 -14.68
CA LEU A 56 -23.63 16.42 -14.69
C LEU A 56 -24.39 16.36 -13.36
N ILE A 57 -25.72 16.29 -13.40
CA ILE A 57 -26.57 15.95 -12.24
C ILE A 57 -27.50 14.79 -12.63
N GLY A 58 -27.00 13.56 -12.56
CA GLY A 58 -27.78 12.36 -12.85
C GLY A 58 -26.95 11.33 -13.61
N LEU A 59 -27.45 10.81 -14.73
CA LEU A 59 -26.84 9.65 -15.40
C LEU A 59 -26.25 10.03 -16.76
N ASN A 60 -25.01 9.64 -17.01
CA ASN A 60 -24.33 9.78 -18.30
C ASN A 60 -23.87 8.40 -18.81
N LEU A 61 -24.43 7.99 -19.95
CA LEU A 61 -24.17 6.70 -20.59
C LEU A 61 -23.47 6.94 -21.93
N GLY A 62 -22.35 6.26 -22.17
CA GLY A 62 -21.68 6.37 -23.46
C GLY A 62 -20.31 5.72 -23.55
N ILE A 63 -19.69 5.70 -24.73
CA ILE A 63 -18.37 5.09 -24.91
C ILE A 63 -17.31 5.90 -24.17
N VAL A 64 -17.19 7.20 -24.49
CA VAL A 64 -16.33 8.14 -23.78
C VAL A 64 -17.18 9.25 -23.16
N ASN A 65 -17.19 9.28 -21.83
CA ASN A 65 -17.91 10.24 -21.02
C ASN A 65 -16.92 11.19 -20.34
N THR A 66 -17.02 12.48 -20.60
CA THR A 66 -16.16 13.49 -19.97
C THR A 66 -17.01 14.54 -19.26
N VAL A 67 -16.72 14.79 -17.98
CA VAL A 67 -17.30 15.90 -17.21
C VAL A 67 -16.17 16.86 -16.82
N GLU A 68 -16.27 18.12 -17.23
CA GLU A 68 -15.20 19.10 -17.09
C GLU A 68 -15.13 19.71 -15.70
N ASN A 69 -16.27 19.95 -15.04
CA ASN A 69 -16.31 20.78 -13.83
C ASN A 69 -16.96 20.11 -12.62
N ARG A 70 -18.17 19.55 -12.73
CA ARG A 70 -18.79 18.88 -11.58
C ARG A 70 -19.70 17.74 -12.00
N MET A 71 -19.46 16.56 -11.42
CA MET A 71 -20.29 15.38 -11.58
C MET A 71 -21.02 15.07 -10.27
N ILE A 72 -22.34 15.02 -10.31
CA ILE A 72 -23.19 14.50 -9.24
C ILE A 72 -24.05 13.40 -9.88
N GLY A 73 -23.80 12.13 -9.59
CA GLY A 73 -24.61 11.03 -10.12
C GLY A 73 -23.81 9.84 -10.63
N SER A 74 -23.99 9.42 -11.88
CA SER A 74 -23.36 8.19 -12.40
C SER A 74 -22.89 8.32 -13.84
N GLN A 75 -21.69 7.79 -14.12
CA GLN A 75 -21.18 7.60 -15.48
C GLN A 75 -21.04 6.09 -15.76
N VAL A 76 -21.54 5.62 -16.90
CA VAL A 76 -21.33 4.24 -17.36
C VAL A 76 -20.83 4.24 -18.79
N GLY A 77 -19.73 3.54 -19.05
CA GLY A 77 -19.10 3.60 -20.36
C GLY A 77 -17.89 2.71 -20.57
N ILE A 78 -17.10 3.00 -21.60
CA ILE A 78 -15.76 2.42 -21.78
C ILE A 78 -14.72 3.27 -21.07
N VAL A 79 -14.85 4.60 -21.19
CA VAL A 79 -13.96 5.58 -20.56
C VAL A 79 -14.81 6.64 -19.86
N ASN A 80 -14.63 6.81 -18.55
CA ASN A 80 -15.25 7.87 -17.77
C ASN A 80 -14.17 8.82 -17.22
N LEU A 81 -14.22 10.08 -17.62
CA LEU A 81 -13.31 11.13 -17.18
C LEU A 81 -14.08 12.22 -16.43
N SER A 82 -13.56 12.63 -15.29
CA SER A 82 -14.01 13.81 -14.54
C SER A 82 -12.79 14.68 -14.24
N ASN A 83 -12.75 15.88 -14.84
CA ASN A 83 -11.60 16.78 -14.73
C ASN A 83 -11.59 17.57 -13.42
N ARG A 84 -12.63 17.45 -12.59
CA ARG A 84 -12.79 18.14 -11.31
C ARG A 84 -13.55 17.25 -10.30
N ASP A 85 -14.54 17.78 -9.60
CA ASP A 85 -15.20 17.09 -8.49
C ASP A 85 -16.22 16.06 -8.99
N THR A 86 -16.12 14.86 -8.43
CA THR A 86 -16.98 13.71 -8.70
C THR A 86 -17.68 13.29 -7.42
N TYR A 87 -19.00 13.36 -7.42
CA TYR A 87 -19.88 12.93 -6.34
C TYR A 87 -20.80 11.84 -6.89
N GLY A 88 -20.36 10.58 -6.84
CA GLY A 88 -21.16 9.47 -7.30
C GLY A 88 -20.37 8.28 -7.83
N ALA A 89 -20.93 7.59 -8.82
CA ALA A 89 -20.42 6.31 -9.31
C ALA A 89 -19.88 6.40 -10.74
N GLN A 90 -18.75 5.76 -11.01
CA GLN A 90 -18.25 5.55 -12.37
C GLN A 90 -18.05 4.06 -12.63
N VAL A 91 -18.63 3.55 -13.70
CA VAL A 91 -18.52 2.15 -14.12
C VAL A 91 -18.00 2.09 -15.55
N SER A 92 -16.77 1.64 -15.76
CA SER A 92 -16.19 1.54 -17.10
C SER A 92 -14.92 0.70 -17.16
N ILE A 93 -14.30 0.58 -18.35
CA ILE A 93 -12.95 -0.01 -18.43
C ILE A 93 -11.94 0.93 -17.76
N TYR A 94 -12.04 2.24 -18.00
CA TYR A 94 -11.14 3.25 -17.44
C TYR A 94 -11.91 4.41 -16.80
N ASN A 95 -11.87 4.49 -15.47
CA ASN A 95 -12.42 5.60 -14.70
C ASN A 95 -11.28 6.53 -14.25
N SER A 96 -11.47 7.84 -14.40
CA SER A 96 -10.51 8.86 -13.97
C SER A 96 -11.21 10.06 -13.31
N SER A 97 -10.71 10.45 -12.14
CA SER A 97 -11.10 11.69 -11.44
C SER A 97 -9.86 12.51 -11.10
N LYS A 98 -9.86 13.81 -11.40
CA LYS A 98 -8.67 14.66 -11.20
C LYS A 98 -8.56 15.30 -9.82
N ASP A 99 -9.61 15.93 -9.32
CA ASP A 99 -9.51 16.76 -8.10
C ASP A 99 -10.08 16.06 -6.86
N LEU A 100 -11.34 15.64 -6.93
CA LEU A 100 -12.06 15.02 -5.82
C LEU A 100 -12.95 13.90 -6.35
N MET A 101 -12.86 12.74 -5.72
CA MET A 101 -13.77 11.62 -5.91
C MET A 101 -14.43 11.32 -4.57
N ILE A 102 -15.75 11.41 -4.52
CA ILE A 102 -16.60 10.93 -3.42
C ILE A 102 -17.58 9.94 -4.02
N GLY A 103 -17.52 8.67 -3.62
CA GLY A 103 -18.46 7.64 -4.07
C GLY A 103 -17.79 6.32 -4.48
N GLY A 104 -17.99 5.87 -5.72
CA GLY A 104 -17.55 4.55 -6.18
C GLY A 104 -16.98 4.52 -7.59
N GLN A 105 -15.90 3.77 -7.81
CA GLN A 105 -15.40 3.46 -9.15
C GLN A 105 -15.33 1.93 -9.33
N VAL A 106 -15.86 1.42 -10.43
CA VAL A 106 -15.81 -0.01 -10.79
C VAL A 106 -15.30 -0.15 -12.22
N GLY A 107 -14.29 -0.99 -12.43
CA GLY A 107 -13.73 -1.12 -13.76
C GLY A 107 -12.55 -2.05 -13.94
N VAL A 108 -11.77 -1.83 -15.00
CA VAL A 108 -10.45 -2.47 -15.18
C VAL A 108 -9.37 -1.59 -14.56
N VAL A 109 -9.47 -0.28 -14.77
CA VAL A 109 -8.59 0.73 -14.18
C VAL A 109 -9.43 1.82 -13.53
N ASN A 110 -9.12 2.10 -12.27
CA ASN A 110 -9.65 3.25 -11.53
C ASN A 110 -8.49 4.15 -11.13
N ALA A 111 -8.46 5.37 -11.66
CA ALA A 111 -7.46 6.37 -11.35
C ALA A 111 -8.09 7.59 -10.68
N SER A 112 -7.47 8.06 -9.60
CA SER A 112 -7.83 9.30 -8.93
C SER A 112 -6.55 10.08 -8.67
N GLU A 113 -6.39 11.22 -9.35
CA GLU A 113 -5.23 12.10 -9.18
C GLU A 113 -5.32 12.96 -7.92
N GLY A 114 -6.52 13.13 -7.37
CA GLY A 114 -6.78 13.94 -6.20
C GLY A 114 -7.27 13.13 -5.01
N ASN A 115 -8.08 13.76 -4.15
CA ASN A 115 -8.59 13.11 -2.95
C ASN A 115 -9.71 12.12 -3.29
N THR A 116 -9.62 10.91 -2.74
CA THR A 116 -10.58 9.82 -2.95
C THR A 116 -11.24 9.48 -1.62
N TYR A 117 -12.56 9.56 -1.57
CA TYR A 117 -13.40 9.24 -0.43
C TYR A 117 -14.46 8.24 -0.88
N GLY A 118 -14.14 6.95 -0.83
CA GLY A 118 -15.01 5.96 -1.43
C GLY A 118 -14.38 4.61 -1.68
N THR A 119 -15.01 3.86 -2.59
CA THR A 119 -14.62 2.50 -2.94
C THR A 119 -14.17 2.42 -4.38
N GLN A 120 -13.01 1.82 -4.64
CA GLN A 120 -12.54 1.48 -5.98
C GLN A 120 -12.44 -0.04 -6.12
N VAL A 121 -13.12 -0.62 -7.11
CA VAL A 121 -13.07 -2.06 -7.43
C VAL A 121 -12.60 -2.23 -8.87
N SER A 122 -11.40 -2.77 -9.07
CA SER A 122 -10.88 -2.99 -10.43
C SER A 122 -9.67 -3.92 -10.47
N ILE A 123 -9.10 -4.17 -11.65
CA ILE A 123 -7.82 -4.85 -11.76
C ILE A 123 -6.70 -3.96 -11.18
N TYR A 124 -6.71 -2.67 -11.50
CA TYR A 124 -5.73 -1.68 -11.02
C TYR A 124 -6.42 -0.43 -10.45
N ASN A 125 -6.32 -0.25 -9.14
CA ASN A 125 -6.78 0.96 -8.45
C ASN A 125 -5.58 1.86 -8.12
N SER A 126 -5.71 3.17 -8.36
CA SER A 126 -4.69 4.17 -8.09
C SER A 126 -5.29 5.43 -7.49
N SER A 127 -4.75 5.85 -6.35
CA SER A 127 -5.05 7.13 -5.69
C SER A 127 -3.76 7.89 -5.45
N ARG A 128 -3.66 9.13 -5.91
CA ARG A 128 -2.39 9.87 -5.84
C ARG A 128 -2.21 10.68 -4.56
N ASP A 129 -3.25 11.39 -4.12
CA ASP A 129 -3.14 12.31 -2.99
C ASP A 129 -3.59 11.70 -1.66
N ARG A 130 -4.89 11.49 -1.49
CA ARG A 130 -5.46 10.90 -0.27
C ARG A 130 -6.45 9.82 -0.65
N MET A 131 -6.36 8.68 0.00
CA MET A 131 -7.34 7.62 -0.10
C MET A 131 -8.02 7.44 1.26
N VAL A 132 -9.33 7.59 1.29
CA VAL A 132 -10.18 7.26 2.43
C VAL A 132 -11.27 6.30 1.95
N GLY A 133 -11.28 5.07 2.47
CA GLY A 133 -12.30 4.07 2.11
C GLY A 133 -11.72 2.70 1.77
N ALA A 134 -12.03 2.14 0.59
CA ALA A 134 -11.62 0.79 0.22
C ALA A 134 -11.13 0.67 -1.23
N GLN A 135 -10.04 -0.06 -1.43
CA GLN A 135 -9.58 -0.50 -2.75
C GLN A 135 -9.60 -2.03 -2.80
N VAL A 136 -10.23 -2.59 -3.82
CA VAL A 136 -10.29 -4.05 -4.05
C VAL A 136 -9.86 -4.34 -5.48
N GLY A 137 -8.87 -5.22 -5.65
CA GLY A 137 -8.36 -5.51 -6.99
C GLY A 137 -7.25 -6.55 -7.09
N LEU A 138 -6.52 -6.53 -8.21
CA LEU A 138 -5.25 -7.29 -8.32
C LEU A 138 -4.07 -6.45 -7.87
N VAL A 139 -4.12 -5.14 -8.15
CA VAL A 139 -3.12 -4.16 -7.74
C VAL A 139 -3.82 -2.92 -7.19
N ASN A 140 -3.47 -2.54 -5.97
CA ASN A 140 -3.92 -1.31 -5.33
C ASN A 140 -2.71 -0.43 -5.04
N THR A 141 -2.75 0.83 -5.50
CA THR A 141 -1.69 1.82 -5.27
C THR A 141 -2.28 3.07 -4.64
N SER A 142 -1.62 3.57 -3.59
CA SER A 142 -1.89 4.87 -2.99
C SER A 142 -0.58 5.62 -2.77
N GLU A 143 -0.38 6.74 -3.45
CA GLU A 143 0.87 7.54 -3.39
C GLU A 143 0.88 8.61 -2.29
N GLY A 144 -0.24 8.78 -1.58
CA GLY A 144 -0.31 9.63 -0.41
C GLY A 144 -1.18 9.02 0.68
N SER A 145 -1.65 9.84 1.62
CA SER A 145 -2.15 9.33 2.90
C SER A 145 -3.34 8.38 2.73
N THR A 146 -3.20 7.17 3.27
CA THR A 146 -4.18 6.10 3.12
C THR A 146 -4.87 5.79 4.44
N TYR A 147 -6.20 5.94 4.47
CA TYR A 147 -7.07 5.66 5.60
C TYR A 147 -8.17 4.70 5.17
N GLY A 148 -7.95 3.40 5.33
CA GLY A 148 -8.89 2.44 4.76
C GLY A 148 -8.36 1.03 4.58
N ALA A 149 -9.06 0.26 3.73
CA ALA A 149 -8.71 -1.11 3.41
C ALA A 149 -8.19 -1.23 1.97
N GLN A 150 -7.09 -1.94 1.77
CA GLN A 150 -6.60 -2.36 0.46
C GLN A 150 -6.54 -3.89 0.42
N ILE A 151 -7.34 -4.49 -0.46
CA ILE A 151 -7.40 -5.95 -0.65
C ILE A 151 -7.02 -6.25 -2.10
N ALA A 152 -5.84 -6.82 -2.30
CA ALA A 152 -5.34 -7.17 -3.63
C ALA A 152 -4.20 -8.17 -3.58
N LEU A 153 -3.82 -8.76 -4.72
CA LEU A 153 -2.60 -9.56 -4.77
C LEU A 153 -1.38 -8.71 -4.41
N ILE A 154 -1.35 -7.46 -4.88
CA ILE A 154 -0.30 -6.49 -4.59
C ILE A 154 -0.93 -5.21 -4.06
N ASN A 155 -0.56 -4.82 -2.85
CA ASN A 155 -0.91 -3.51 -2.28
C ASN A 155 0.35 -2.66 -2.14
N SER A 156 0.24 -1.38 -2.50
CA SER A 156 1.27 -0.37 -2.29
C SER A 156 0.66 0.88 -1.66
N ALA A 157 1.19 1.32 -0.53
CA ALA A 157 0.79 2.56 0.11
C ALA A 157 1.99 3.39 0.58
N LYS A 158 1.94 4.70 0.32
CA LYS A 158 2.78 5.67 1.00
C LYS A 158 1.98 6.30 2.14
N ASP A 159 2.57 6.42 3.31
CA ASP A 159 1.95 7.06 4.48
C ASP A 159 0.55 6.46 4.80
N LYS A 160 0.51 5.15 5.07
CA LYS A 160 -0.68 4.40 5.50
C LYS A 160 -1.11 4.79 6.92
N GLY A 161 -1.67 5.97 7.07
CA GLY A 161 -2.01 6.59 8.36
C GLY A 161 -2.80 5.67 9.30
N ALA A 162 -3.91 5.09 8.85
CA ALA A 162 -4.64 4.04 9.58
C ALA A 162 -5.34 3.11 8.59
N GLY A 163 -4.87 1.88 8.45
CA GLY A 163 -5.45 1.00 7.43
C GLY A 163 -5.11 -0.48 7.54
N ILE A 164 -5.84 -1.24 6.73
CA ILE A 164 -5.69 -2.69 6.58
C ILE A 164 -5.18 -2.95 5.17
N GLN A 165 -4.10 -3.73 5.06
CA GLN A 165 -3.65 -4.29 3.80
C GLN A 165 -3.72 -5.82 3.86
N ALA A 166 -4.41 -6.42 2.90
CA ALA A 166 -4.51 -7.87 2.76
C ALA A 166 -4.12 -8.27 1.34
N GLY A 167 -3.13 -9.15 1.19
CA GLY A 167 -2.64 -9.54 -0.13
C GLY A 167 -1.56 -10.60 -0.16
N LEU A 168 -1.03 -10.91 -1.35
CA LEU A 168 0.19 -11.74 -1.44
C LEU A 168 1.41 -10.91 -1.08
N VAL A 169 1.48 -9.68 -1.62
CA VAL A 169 2.56 -8.73 -1.38
C VAL A 169 1.98 -7.41 -0.89
N ASN A 170 2.44 -6.95 0.27
CA ASN A 170 2.11 -5.62 0.77
C ASN A 170 3.38 -4.77 0.86
N TYR A 171 3.36 -3.60 0.25
CA TYR A 171 4.45 -2.63 0.25
C TYR A 171 3.99 -1.33 0.91
N SER A 172 4.69 -0.91 1.95
CA SER A 172 4.35 0.31 2.68
C SER A 172 5.58 1.18 2.95
N VAL A 173 5.50 2.46 2.60
CA VAL A 173 6.57 3.46 2.78
C VAL A 173 6.12 4.56 3.74
N GLY A 174 7.00 4.99 4.64
CA GLY A 174 6.73 6.11 5.54
C GLY A 174 5.88 5.72 6.75
N ASP A 175 4.94 6.58 7.15
CA ASP A 175 4.09 6.30 8.31
C ASP A 175 3.11 5.16 8.01
N SER A 176 2.96 4.22 8.94
CA SER A 176 2.05 3.11 8.75
C SER A 176 1.49 2.64 10.08
N LYS A 177 0.16 2.60 10.19
CA LYS A 177 -0.55 2.09 11.36
C LYS A 177 -1.70 1.17 10.94
N GLY A 178 -1.90 0.10 11.71
CA GLY A 178 -3.00 -0.84 11.52
C GLY A 178 -2.54 -2.28 11.28
N LEU A 179 -3.08 -2.91 10.23
CA LEU A 179 -2.87 -4.33 9.94
C LEU A 179 -2.23 -4.51 8.56
N GLN A 180 -1.28 -5.43 8.46
CA GLN A 180 -0.73 -5.96 7.21
C GLN A 180 -0.76 -7.47 7.26
N ALA A 181 -1.57 -8.09 6.42
CA ALA A 181 -1.66 -9.52 6.28
C ALA A 181 -1.26 -9.90 4.85
N GLY A 182 -0.21 -10.69 4.70
CA GLY A 182 0.15 -11.21 3.39
C GLY A 182 1.29 -12.20 3.40
N LEU A 183 1.55 -12.88 2.28
CA LEU A 183 2.68 -13.82 2.22
C LEU A 183 4.00 -13.08 2.44
N VAL A 184 4.14 -11.92 1.80
CA VAL A 184 5.32 -11.06 1.91
C VAL A 184 4.90 -9.63 2.25
N ASN A 185 5.42 -9.09 3.35
CA ASN A 185 5.23 -7.71 3.75
C ASN A 185 6.58 -6.98 3.70
N ILE A 186 6.62 -5.83 3.02
CA ILE A 186 7.83 -5.04 2.83
C ILE A 186 7.59 -3.62 3.32
N GLY A 187 8.48 -3.14 4.19
CA GLY A 187 8.51 -1.76 4.65
C GLY A 187 9.68 -0.98 4.09
N GLN A 188 9.54 0.34 3.97
CA GLN A 188 10.66 1.25 3.73
C GLN A 188 10.46 2.52 4.55
N GLN A 189 11.51 2.97 5.27
CA GLN A 189 11.46 4.17 6.11
C GLN A 189 10.23 4.21 7.04
N ARG A 190 9.91 3.06 7.65
CA ARG A 190 8.67 2.89 8.40
C ARG A 190 8.68 3.70 9.70
N SER A 191 7.67 4.55 9.87
CA SER A 191 7.25 5.04 11.18
C SER A 191 5.89 4.46 11.56
N GLY A 192 5.53 4.54 12.84
CA GLY A 192 4.26 4.02 13.33
C GLY A 192 4.35 2.58 13.86
N PHE A 193 3.20 1.92 13.93
CA PHE A 193 3.02 0.61 14.54
C PHE A 193 1.98 -0.19 13.76
N ASP A 194 2.42 -1.27 13.13
CA ASP A 194 1.52 -2.25 12.51
C ASP A 194 1.55 -3.58 13.24
N LEU A 195 0.39 -4.24 13.27
CA LEU A 195 0.35 -5.69 13.34
C LEU A 195 0.62 -6.23 11.94
N THR A 196 1.73 -6.94 11.76
CA THR A 196 2.15 -7.53 10.49
C THR A 196 2.14 -9.05 10.61
N ILE A 197 1.41 -9.71 9.72
CA ILE A 197 1.28 -11.17 9.69
C ILE A 197 1.68 -11.64 8.29
N GLY A 198 2.63 -12.57 8.20
CA GLY A 198 3.04 -13.10 6.90
C GLY A 198 4.09 -14.20 6.92
N ALA A 199 4.36 -14.82 5.78
CA ALA A 199 5.45 -15.79 5.70
C ALA A 199 6.81 -15.08 5.81
N GLY A 200 6.95 -13.91 5.19
CA GLY A 200 8.14 -13.06 5.28
C GLY A 200 7.80 -11.59 5.53
N ASN A 201 8.40 -11.01 6.57
CA ASN A 201 8.23 -9.60 6.95
C ASN A 201 9.59 -8.90 6.90
N PHE A 202 9.75 -7.92 6.01
CA PHE A 202 11.02 -7.26 5.73
C PHE A 202 10.94 -5.76 6.04
N GLN A 203 11.83 -5.25 6.89
CA GLN A 203 11.92 -3.83 7.23
C GLN A 203 10.58 -3.25 7.76
N THR A 204 9.84 -4.07 8.51
CA THR A 204 8.55 -3.71 9.11
C THR A 204 8.71 -3.20 10.54
N LYS A 205 7.67 -2.56 11.08
CA LYS A 205 7.71 -1.99 12.44
C LYS A 205 6.42 -2.23 13.20
N GLY A 206 6.52 -2.65 14.46
CA GLY A 206 5.38 -2.88 15.35
C GLY A 206 5.40 -4.29 15.95
N LEU A 207 4.33 -5.07 15.73
CA LEU A 207 4.24 -6.47 16.10
C LEU A 207 4.24 -7.31 14.82
N MET A 208 5.20 -8.21 14.69
CA MET A 208 5.40 -9.03 13.51
C MET A 208 5.28 -10.50 13.87
N ILE A 209 4.43 -11.20 13.13
CA ILE A 209 4.21 -12.63 13.25
C ILE A 209 4.50 -13.23 11.88
N GLY A 210 5.51 -14.08 11.79
CA GLY A 210 5.83 -14.72 10.52
C GLY A 210 6.86 -15.82 10.59
N ALA A 211 7.03 -16.56 9.51
CA ALA A 211 8.10 -17.57 9.48
C ALA A 211 9.47 -16.88 9.49
N LEU A 212 9.62 -15.81 8.71
CA LEU A 212 10.84 -15.00 8.59
C LEU A 212 10.53 -13.52 8.89
N ASN A 213 11.24 -12.93 9.84
CA ASN A 213 11.25 -11.48 10.08
C ASN A 213 12.67 -10.96 9.85
N SER A 214 12.87 -9.95 9.00
CA SER A 214 14.19 -9.47 8.61
C SER A 214 14.30 -7.95 8.65
N GLY A 215 15.23 -7.43 9.45
CA GLY A 215 15.51 -5.99 9.55
C GLY A 215 14.35 -5.22 10.17
N SER A 216 13.56 -5.87 11.02
CA SER A 216 12.29 -5.34 11.51
C SER A 216 12.32 -4.96 12.99
N GLU A 217 11.59 -3.90 13.36
CA GLU A 217 11.70 -3.24 14.67
C GLU A 217 10.43 -3.42 15.52
N GLY A 218 10.59 -3.79 16.79
CA GLY A 218 9.49 -3.92 17.75
C GLY A 218 9.43 -5.32 18.35
N VAL A 219 8.31 -6.03 18.16
CA VAL A 219 8.11 -7.39 18.65
C VAL A 219 8.09 -8.33 17.45
N ASN A 220 9.14 -9.13 17.27
CA ASN A 220 9.31 -10.09 16.19
C ASN A 220 9.04 -11.51 16.72
N VAL A 221 7.98 -12.15 16.25
CA VAL A 221 7.66 -13.55 16.56
C VAL A 221 7.77 -14.36 15.28
N GLY A 222 8.64 -15.37 15.27
CA GLY A 222 8.81 -16.20 14.08
C GLY A 222 9.69 -17.42 14.23
N ILE A 223 9.92 -18.13 13.13
CA ILE A 223 10.90 -19.24 13.12
C ILE A 223 12.30 -18.65 13.09
N MET A 224 12.52 -17.66 12.23
CA MET A 224 13.77 -16.93 12.09
C MET A 224 13.54 -15.43 12.15
N ASN A 225 14.29 -14.76 13.02
CA ASN A 225 14.38 -13.31 13.10
C ASN A 225 15.83 -12.89 12.76
N GLU A 226 16.03 -12.19 11.64
CA GLU A 226 17.33 -11.66 11.23
C GLU A 226 17.34 -10.14 11.42
N LYS A 227 18.40 -9.57 12.01
CA LYS A 227 18.57 -8.11 12.18
C LYS A 227 17.34 -7.44 12.84
N GLY A 228 16.65 -8.19 13.69
CA GLY A 228 15.47 -7.70 14.40
C GLY A 228 15.88 -6.88 15.62
N SER A 229 15.20 -5.75 15.87
CA SER A 229 15.45 -4.93 17.07
C SER A 229 14.24 -4.92 18.00
N GLY A 230 14.49 -4.90 19.31
CA GLY A 230 13.45 -4.86 20.33
C GLY A 230 13.30 -6.21 21.04
N PHE A 231 12.20 -6.93 20.79
CA PHE A 231 11.92 -8.25 21.35
C PHE A 231 11.80 -9.27 20.22
N ASN A 232 12.70 -10.24 20.19
CA ASN A 232 12.77 -11.27 19.17
C ASN A 232 12.50 -12.64 19.82
N LEU A 233 11.42 -13.28 19.43
CA LEU A 233 11.04 -14.63 19.83
C LEU A 233 11.06 -15.53 18.61
N GLY A 234 11.91 -16.55 18.61
CA GLY A 234 11.95 -17.52 17.53
C GLY A 234 12.91 -18.66 17.73
N ALA A 235 12.90 -19.65 16.83
CA ALA A 235 13.88 -20.73 16.91
C ALA A 235 15.30 -20.19 16.67
N LEU A 236 15.43 -19.27 15.71
CA LEU A 236 16.68 -18.66 15.30
C LEU A 236 16.58 -17.14 15.38
N ASN A 237 17.39 -16.50 16.22
CA ASN A 237 17.55 -15.05 16.24
C ASN A 237 18.99 -14.73 15.82
N ILE A 238 19.17 -14.07 14.67
CA ILE A 238 20.48 -13.81 14.04
C ILE A 238 20.70 -12.31 13.97
N GLN A 239 21.83 -11.82 14.50
CA GLN A 239 22.14 -10.38 14.56
C GLN A 239 21.00 -9.55 15.17
N GLY A 240 20.28 -10.12 16.14
CA GLY A 240 19.18 -9.46 16.82
C GLY A 240 19.69 -8.52 17.92
N ASN A 241 19.08 -7.34 18.03
CA ASN A 241 19.40 -6.38 19.09
C ASN A 241 18.24 -6.30 20.09
N GLY A 242 18.55 -6.28 21.38
CA GLY A 242 17.54 -6.20 22.45
C GLY A 242 17.35 -7.53 23.15
N ILE A 243 16.11 -8.02 23.29
CA ILE A 243 15.81 -9.30 23.95
C ILE A 243 15.62 -10.37 22.88
N ASN A 244 16.49 -11.37 22.87
CA ASN A 244 16.46 -12.51 21.95
C ASN A 244 16.13 -13.79 22.74
N ILE A 245 14.99 -14.41 22.45
CA ILE A 245 14.55 -15.66 23.07
C ILE A 245 14.41 -16.73 21.99
N GLY A 246 15.13 -17.85 22.14
CA GLY A 246 15.16 -18.87 21.10
C GLY A 246 16.04 -20.08 21.36
N VAL A 247 16.15 -20.94 20.35
CA VAL A 247 17.10 -22.07 20.39
C VAL A 247 18.51 -21.56 20.16
N LEU A 248 18.69 -20.77 19.10
CA LEU A 248 19.93 -20.07 18.79
C LEU A 248 19.69 -18.56 18.86
N ASN A 249 20.50 -17.86 19.64
CA ASN A 249 20.48 -16.40 19.72
C ASN A 249 21.86 -15.83 19.36
N GLY A 250 21.86 -14.84 18.47
CA GLY A 250 23.04 -14.10 18.05
C GLY A 250 22.77 -12.61 17.95
N GLY A 251 23.74 -11.78 18.33
CA GLY A 251 23.64 -10.32 18.28
C GLY A 251 23.99 -9.65 19.60
N THR A 252 23.27 -8.59 19.96
CA THR A 252 23.52 -7.80 21.17
C THR A 252 22.29 -7.72 22.10
N GLY A 253 22.52 -7.39 23.38
CA GLY A 253 21.49 -7.28 24.40
C GLY A 253 21.35 -8.53 25.27
N ILE A 254 20.12 -9.02 25.49
CA ILE A 254 19.80 -10.13 26.39
C ILE A 254 19.45 -11.37 25.56
N HIS A 255 20.20 -12.46 25.75
CA HIS A 255 19.97 -13.73 25.08
C HIS A 255 19.44 -14.76 26.08
N ILE A 256 18.31 -15.40 25.76
CA ILE A 256 17.71 -16.48 26.57
C ILE A 256 17.47 -17.67 25.65
N GLY A 257 18.21 -18.76 25.83
CA GLY A 257 18.13 -19.87 24.89
C GLY A 257 19.00 -21.07 25.19
N LEU A 258 18.99 -22.05 24.28
CA LEU A 258 19.86 -23.22 24.42
C LEU A 258 21.31 -22.85 24.09
N ILE A 259 21.50 -22.10 23.01
CA ILE A 259 22.80 -21.64 22.55
C ILE A 259 22.73 -20.13 22.31
N ASN A 260 23.61 -19.39 22.97
CA ASN A 260 23.74 -17.95 22.83
C ASN A 260 25.16 -17.63 22.33
N ALA A 261 25.25 -16.72 21.36
CA ALA A 261 26.51 -16.21 20.85
C ALA A 261 26.46 -14.67 20.76
N SER A 262 27.44 -14.02 21.35
CA SER A 262 27.55 -12.56 21.35
C SER A 262 28.47 -12.05 20.22
N GLY A 263 28.29 -10.79 19.82
CA GLY A 263 29.15 -10.10 18.86
C GLY A 263 30.59 -9.96 19.36
N GLU A 264 31.55 -10.01 18.43
CA GLU A 264 32.99 -9.96 18.71
C GLU A 264 33.61 -8.58 18.41
N GLU A 265 32.84 -7.61 17.90
CA GLU A 265 33.37 -6.28 17.55
C GLU A 265 33.45 -5.36 18.79
N ASP A 266 34.53 -4.58 18.91
CA ASP A 266 34.79 -3.67 20.04
C ASP A 266 33.74 -2.55 20.22
N THR A 267 32.88 -2.34 19.22
CA THR A 267 31.79 -1.35 19.24
C THR A 267 30.46 -1.91 19.71
N ASP A 268 30.37 -3.21 19.96
CA ASP A 268 29.11 -3.88 20.30
C ASP A 268 28.69 -3.62 21.75
N GLU A 269 27.39 -3.49 21.99
CA GLU A 269 26.84 -3.33 23.33
C GLU A 269 27.01 -4.60 24.16
N PRO A 270 27.28 -4.49 25.47
CA PRO A 270 27.52 -5.65 26.33
C PRO A 270 26.30 -6.57 26.36
N THR A 271 26.55 -7.87 26.19
CA THR A 271 25.50 -8.88 26.14
C THR A 271 25.35 -9.65 27.43
N LEU A 272 24.11 -9.95 27.81
CA LEU A 272 23.76 -10.79 28.94
C LEU A 272 23.16 -12.09 28.43
N GLU A 273 23.80 -13.22 28.72
CA GLU A 273 23.43 -14.51 28.16
C GLU A 273 22.96 -15.49 29.24
N PHE A 274 21.77 -16.04 29.04
CA PHE A 274 21.17 -17.09 29.85
C PHE A 274 20.93 -18.32 28.99
N GLY A 275 21.71 -19.39 29.21
CA GLY A 275 21.55 -20.60 28.41
C GLY A 275 22.35 -21.79 28.89
N LEU A 276 22.21 -22.89 28.13
CA LEU A 276 23.00 -24.11 28.36
C LEU A 276 24.43 -23.92 27.85
N LEU A 277 24.58 -23.32 26.68
CA LEU A 277 25.85 -22.99 26.04
C LEU A 277 25.89 -21.50 25.72
N ASN A 278 26.83 -20.79 26.33
CA ASN A 278 27.08 -19.38 26.09
C ASN A 278 28.46 -19.19 25.47
N PHE A 279 28.52 -18.55 24.30
CA PHE A 279 29.75 -18.17 23.61
C PHE A 279 29.95 -16.67 23.78
N CYS A 280 30.82 -16.31 24.72
CA CYS A 280 31.00 -14.92 25.12
C CYS A 280 31.86 -14.19 24.09
N GLY A 281 31.35 -13.06 23.62
CA GLY A 281 32.16 -11.93 23.16
C GLY A 281 32.57 -11.06 24.36
N LYS A 282 32.77 -9.75 24.14
CA LYS A 282 33.01 -8.81 25.26
C LYS A 282 31.67 -8.43 25.93
N GLY A 283 31.34 -9.08 27.05
CA GLY A 283 30.06 -8.89 27.76
C GLY A 283 30.22 -8.84 29.28
N LEU A 284 29.28 -8.17 29.96
CA LEU A 284 29.42 -7.79 31.38
C LEU A 284 29.37 -8.98 32.33
N PHE A 285 28.46 -9.94 32.17
CA PHE A 285 28.38 -11.14 33.02
C PHE A 285 27.47 -12.20 32.38
N PRO A 286 27.98 -13.32 31.84
CA PRO A 286 27.15 -14.47 31.48
C PRO A 286 26.63 -15.16 32.75
N VAL A 287 25.30 -15.36 32.85
CA VAL A 287 24.66 -16.03 33.99
C VAL A 287 24.16 -17.39 33.53
N MET A 288 24.66 -18.46 34.14
CA MET A 288 24.63 -19.77 33.52
C MET A 288 24.08 -20.87 34.43
N ILE A 289 23.46 -21.89 33.81
CA ILE A 289 23.15 -23.20 34.42
C ILE A 289 24.12 -24.31 33.90
N GLY A 290 24.64 -24.21 32.66
CA GLY A 290 25.51 -25.21 31.99
C GLY A 290 27.01 -24.84 31.82
N PHE A 291 27.48 -24.66 30.57
CA PHE A 291 28.90 -24.38 30.22
C PHE A 291 29.11 -23.04 29.49
N ASN A 292 30.20 -22.35 29.86
CA ASN A 292 30.54 -21.02 29.36
C ASN A 292 31.85 -21.07 28.58
N TYR A 293 31.84 -20.64 27.32
CA TYR A 293 33.04 -20.48 26.52
C TYR A 293 33.31 -19.00 26.31
N CYS A 294 33.99 -18.39 27.29
CA CYS A 294 34.53 -17.03 27.15
C CYS A 294 36.03 -17.14 26.86
N LYS A 295 36.51 -16.42 25.85
CA LYS A 295 37.94 -16.31 25.53
C LYS A 295 38.50 -14.98 26.03
#